data_AF-A0A962ME27-F1
#
_entry.id   AF-A0A962ME27-F1
#
_cell.length_a   1.000
_cell.length_b   1.000
_cell.length_c   1.000
_cell.angle_alpha   90.00
_cell.angle_beta   90.00
_cell.angle_gamma   90.00
#
_symmetry.space_group_name_H-M   'P 1'
#
loop_
_entity.id
_entity.type
_entity.pdbx_description
1 polymer ?
#
loop_
_entity_poly.entity_id
_entity_poly.type
_entity_poly.pdbx_seq_one_letter_code
_entity_poly.pdbx_strand_id
1 'polypeptide(L)' 'TIVGHTDEKGDYDYNMKLSQRRATAVLAELVRSQPALKGKFQIQALGESQPRIPNAQDESQHALNRRVEFTLN' A
#
# COMPACT_ATOMS: atom_id res chain seq x y z
N THR A 1 -2.22 5.93 10.00
CA THR A 1 -2.24 6.01 8.52
C THR A 1 -2.15 4.63 7.91
N ILE A 2 -2.76 4.40 6.75
CA ILE A 2 -2.61 3.19 5.94
C ILE A 2 -1.94 3.59 4.62
N VAL A 3 -0.78 3.02 4.33
CA VAL A 3 0.08 3.40 3.21
C VAL A 3 0.16 2.26 2.21
N GLY A 4 -0.18 2.52 0.94
CA GLY A 4 -0.06 1.55 -0.14
C GLY A 4 1.23 1.71 -0.92
N HIS A 5 1.84 0.57 -1.29
CA HIS A 5 3.04 0.50 -2.11
C HIS A 5 2.88 -0.49 -3.27
N THR A 6 3.63 -0.26 -4.34
CA THR A 6 3.81 -1.18 -5.47
C THR A 6 5.28 -1.54 -5.62
N ASP A 7 5.57 -2.50 -6.49
CA ASP A 7 6.89 -2.62 -7.09
C ASP A 7 7.01 -1.63 -8.27
N GLU A 8 8.20 -1.58 -8.87
CA GLU A 8 8.54 -0.71 -9.99
C GLU A 8 7.98 -1.16 -11.36
N LYS A 9 7.22 -2.25 -11.40
CA LYS A 9 6.67 -2.78 -12.65
C LYS A 9 5.41 -2.00 -13.04
N GLY A 10 5.50 -1.22 -14.12
CA GLY A 10 4.39 -0.41 -14.64
C GLY A 10 4.74 1.08 -14.66
N ASP A 11 3.82 1.90 -15.15
CA ASP A 11 4.01 3.36 -15.12
C ASP A 11 3.65 3.95 -13.74
N TYR A 12 4.25 5.11 -13.45
CA TYR A 12 4.09 5.82 -12.19
C TYR A 12 2.61 6.11 -11.86
N ASP A 13 1.83 6.62 -12.83
CA ASP A 13 0.43 7.01 -12.60
C ASP A 13 -0.45 5.80 -12.28
N TYR A 14 -0.19 4.68 -12.95
CA TYR A 14 -0.83 3.40 -12.69
C TYR A 14 -0.50 2.92 -11.29
N ASN A 15 0.77 2.97 -10.89
CA ASN A 15 1.23 2.53 -9.57
C ASN A 15 0.73 3.41 -8.43
N MET A 16 0.62 4.72 -8.65
CA MET A 16 -0.05 5.64 -7.72
C MET A 16 -1.52 5.28 -7.53
N LYS A 17 -2.26 5.02 -8.61
CA LYS A 17 -3.66 4.58 -8.52
C LYS A 17 -3.79 3.18 -7.90
N LEU A 18 -2.87 2.27 -8.20
CA LEU A 18 -2.89 0.90 -7.68
C LEU A 18 -2.61 0.86 -6.18
N SER A 19 -1.60 1.58 -5.71
CA SER A 19 -1.30 1.72 -4.27
C SER A 19 -2.47 2.34 -3.51
N GLN A 20 -3.11 3.38 -4.06
CA GLN A 20 -4.32 3.97 -3.49
C GLN A 20 -5.45 2.94 -3.36
N ARG A 21 -5.75 2.18 -4.42
CA ARG A 21 -6.79 1.14 -4.40
C ARG A 21 -6.51 0.07 -3.35
N ARG A 22 -5.26 -0.39 -3.25
CA ARG A 22 -4.84 -1.40 -2.26
C ARG A 22 -5.04 -0.89 -0.82
N ALA A 23 -4.58 0.32 -0.52
CA ALA A 23 -4.75 0.91 0.81
C ALA A 23 -6.23 1.14 1.17
N THR A 24 -7.06 1.58 0.21
CA THR A 24 -8.51 1.70 0.40
C THR A 24 -9.16 0.36 0.69
N ALA A 25 -8.80 -0.70 -0.04
CA ALA A 25 -9.34 -2.04 0.18
C ALA A 25 -8.99 -2.58 1.57
N VAL A 26 -7.76 -2.38 2.02
CA VAL A 26 -7.33 -2.77 3.38
C VAL A 26 -8.09 -1.98 4.45
N LEU A 27 -8.29 -0.66 4.26
CA LEU A 27 -9.09 0.14 5.19
C LEU A 27 -10.54 -0.37 5.28
N ALA A 28 -11.15 -0.67 4.14
CA ALA A 28 -12.51 -1.18 4.08
C ALA A 28 -12.65 -2.50 4.85
N GLU A 29 -11.70 -3.42 4.65
CA GLU A 29 -11.67 -4.71 5.35
C GLU A 29 -11.42 -4.54 6.86
N LEU A 30 -10.52 -3.63 7.25
CA LEU A 30 -10.24 -3.32 8.66
C LEU A 30 -11.47 -2.72 9.36
N VAL A 31 -12.19 -1.81 8.71
CA VAL A 31 -13.42 -1.22 9.27
C VAL A 31 -14.56 -2.26 9.31
N ARG A 32 -14.61 -3.18 8.34
CA ARG A 32 -15.57 -4.28 8.33
C ARG A 32 -15.35 -5.23 9.51
N SER A 33 -14.09 -5.59 9.80
CA SER A 33 -13.75 -6.46 10.93
C SER A 33 -13.78 -5.76 12.28
N GLN A 34 -13.47 -4.45 12.31
CA GLN A 34 -13.50 -3.63 13.51
C GLN A 34 -14.15 -2.25 13.24
N PRO A 35 -15.48 -2.15 13.37
CA PRO A 35 -16.22 -0.92 13.07
C PRO A 35 -15.79 0.32 13.88
N ALA A 36 -15.26 0.11 15.09
CA ALA A 36 -14.75 1.19 15.95
C ALA A 36 -13.56 1.97 15.36
N LEU A 37 -12.87 1.39 14.37
CA LEU A 37 -11.76 2.03 13.67
C LEU A 37 -12.19 2.96 12.53
N LYS A 38 -13.50 3.04 12.24
CA LYS A 38 -14.02 3.95 11.22
C LYS A 38 -13.58 5.40 11.50
N GLY A 39 -12.97 6.04 10.51
CA GLY A 39 -12.47 7.41 10.61
C GLY A 39 -11.19 7.59 11.43
N LYS A 40 -10.57 6.51 11.92
CA LYS A 40 -9.30 6.56 12.67
C LYS A 40 -8.05 6.53 11.78
N PHE A 41 -8.22 6.25 10.49
CA PHE A 41 -7.13 6.13 9.54
C PHE A 41 -7.30 7.06 8.35
N GLN A 42 -6.19 7.68 7.94
CA GLN A 42 -6.03 8.31 6.64
C GLN A 42 -5.33 7.35 5.68
N ILE A 43 -5.60 7.49 4.38
CA ILE A 43 -4.94 6.73 3.34
C ILE A 43 -3.83 7.57 2.71
N GLN A 44 -2.69 6.94 2.45
CA GLN A 44 -1.62 7.50 1.64
C GLN A 44 -1.22 6.50 0.55
N ALA A 45 -1.01 7.00 -0.67
CA ALA A 45 -0.53 6.22 -1.80
C ALA A 45 0.88 6.67 -2.15
N LEU A 46 1.82 5.72 -2.27
CA LEU A 46 3.21 6.01 -2.60
C LEU A 46 3.70 5.31 -3.87
N GLY A 47 2.88 4.51 -4.54
CA GLY A 47 3.31 3.76 -5.74
C GLY A 47 4.61 3.00 -5.49
N GLU A 48 5.55 3.09 -6.43
CA GLU A 48 6.89 2.50 -6.32
C GLU A 48 7.91 3.37 -5.55
N SER A 49 7.55 4.59 -5.11
CA SER A 49 8.52 5.59 -4.62
C SER A 49 9.22 5.26 -3.30
N GLN A 50 8.77 4.25 -2.57
CA GLN A 50 9.35 3.79 -1.31
C GLN A 50 9.51 2.26 -1.32
N PRO A 51 10.46 1.72 -2.12
CA PRO A 51 10.70 0.29 -2.20
C PRO A 51 11.29 -0.20 -0.88
N ARG A 52 10.83 -1.35 -0.42
CA ARG A 52 11.41 -2.05 0.72
C ARG A 52 12.74 -2.70 0.34
N ILE A 53 12.79 -3.27 -0.86
CA ILE A 53 13.98 -3.83 -1.51
C ILE A 53 14.27 -2.98 -2.75
N PRO A 54 15.25 -2.07 -2.69
CA PRO A 54 15.71 -1.34 -3.88
C PRO A 54 16.35 -2.30 -4.90
N ASN A 55 16.19 -2.01 -6.20
CA ASN A 55 16.75 -2.79 -7.31
C ASN A 55 16.38 -4.29 -7.26
N ALA A 56 15.11 -4.60 -6.97
CA ALA A 56 14.62 -5.97 -6.89
C ALA A 56 14.91 -6.74 -8.19
N GLN A 57 15.52 -7.92 -8.08
CA GLN A 57 15.95 -8.72 -9.24
C GLN A 57 15.03 -9.91 -9.55
N ASP A 58 14.27 -10.37 -8.55
CA ASP A 58 13.43 -11.56 -8.65
C ASP A 58 12.03 -11.29 -8.11
N GLU A 59 11.10 -12.19 -8.44
CA GLU A 59 9.70 -12.03 -8.08
C GLU A 59 9.46 -12.04 -6.56
N SER A 60 10.31 -12.74 -5.79
CA SER A 60 10.20 -12.75 -4.33
C SER A 60 10.53 -11.37 -3.74
N GLN A 61 11.52 -10.68 -4.31
CA GLN A 61 11.89 -9.31 -3.92
C GLN A 61 10.82 -8.29 -4.34
N HIS A 62 10.29 -8.41 -5.56
CA HIS A 62 9.17 -7.56 -6.01
C HIS A 62 7.93 -7.75 -5.13
N ALA A 63 7.62 -8.98 -4.72
CA ALA A 63 6.51 -9.27 -3.82
C ALA A 63 6.65 -8.53 -2.47
N LEU A 64 7.87 -8.40 -1.94
CA LEU A 64 8.12 -7.63 -0.71
C LEU A 64 7.86 -6.12 -0.88
N ASN A 65 7.97 -5.58 -2.09
CA ASN A 65 7.66 -4.18 -2.37
C ASN A 65 6.15 -3.93 -2.47
N ARG A 66 5.39 -4.89 -3.01
CA ARG A 66 3.92 -4.84 -3.11
C ARG A 66 3.25 -5.08 -1.74
N ARG A 67 3.14 -4.04 -0.94
CA ARG A 67 2.67 -4.12 0.45
C ARG A 67 1.72 -2.98 0.82
N VAL A 68 1.04 -3.17 1.95
CA VAL A 68 0.32 -2.11 2.64
C VAL A 68 0.85 -2.05 4.07
N GLU A 69 1.26 -0.87 4.51
CA GLU A 69 1.73 -0.61 5.87
C GLU A 69 0.66 0.13 6.66
N PHE A 70 0.59 -0.13 7.96
CA PHE A 70 -0.33 0.54 8.88
C PHE A 70 0.44 1.07 10.08
N THR A 71 0.20 2.34 10.41
CA THR A 71 0.81 3.02 11.55
C THR A 71 -0.29 3.60 12.42
N LEU A 72 -0.28 3.27 13.70
CA LEU A 72 -1.09 3.91 14.73
C LEU A 72 -0.26 5.04 15.35
N ASN A 73 -0.80 6.26 15.32
CA ASN A 73 -0.25 7.40 16.04
C ASN A 73 -1.12 7.68 17.26
#